data_AF-A0A7V8AE86-F1
#
_entry.id   AF-A0A7V8AE86-F1
#
_cell.length_a   1.000
_cell.length_b   1.000
_cell.length_c   1.000
_cell.angle_alpha   90.00
_cell.angle_beta   90.00
_cell.angle_gamma   90.00
#
_symmetry.space_group_name_H-M   'P 1'
#
loop_
_entity.id
_entity.type
_entity.pdbx_description
1 polymer ?
#
loop_
_entity_poly.entity_id
_entity_poly.type
_entity_poly.pdbx_seq_one_letter_code
_entity_poly.pdbx_strand_id
1 'polypeptide(L)'
;MRRTISTFILLLPSASFAAGFADLAVSAGALSGRTFSPPPAEALALPGAEGADKNFNKWYGADSRQARLRFETWMLYKVPAGYTGAVSRILDDAGQREKIEELVRLQLRHMYGAFTMHPGFTDNPGVPSGDYKLRLVRAEKVANEPYAWIGYTYDDTVVFSAKIFPGGGAQPIRFALPTDPATIYRSGFPRPGARKNLCTDEHYNSEGDFWYFWNPYQEGCPITEDELILVETDLEPLPMTRGTYPEYDRLYGDNGNGPELKVTYLVGIDESFHSGDLGRGTFRDAFALLKAAGFEVSADENRRKSLYFRRGSARTVIDMRLMDPDSAEFAAAAAEAMRSSDIFLYDGHSGLGGYLDPERLAADSGAPLALPRDKYQIFVFQGCSTYAYYNANYFRLKRGPGDPKGTKNLDIVTTGIGAAFEVGAKADAAFLTSVTMGNRPSWQTIINRIHAAEGDMTALTHVNGDEDNPTAP
;
A
#
# COMPACT_ATOMS: atom_id res chain seq x y z
N MET A 1 61.54 -18.31 2.15
CA MET A 1 61.32 -18.96 0.83
C MET A 1 59.83 -19.26 0.68
N ARG A 2 59.19 -18.64 -0.32
CA ARG A 2 57.86 -18.90 -0.92
C ARG A 2 56.65 -19.17 0.02
N ARG A 3 55.81 -18.14 0.20
CA ARG A 3 54.38 -18.29 0.53
C ARG A 3 53.58 -18.36 -0.77
N THR A 4 52.79 -19.41 -0.93
CA THR A 4 51.86 -19.63 -2.04
C THR A 4 50.56 -18.87 -1.74
N ILE A 5 50.16 -17.97 -2.63
CA ILE A 5 48.85 -17.29 -2.60
C ILE A 5 47.94 -18.06 -3.55
N SER A 6 46.91 -18.72 -3.01
CA SER A 6 45.81 -19.28 -3.79
C SER A 6 44.73 -18.22 -3.96
N THR A 7 44.58 -17.72 -5.18
CA THR A 7 43.51 -16.81 -5.57
C THR A 7 42.23 -17.61 -5.79
N PHE A 8 41.27 -17.51 -4.88
CA PHE A 8 39.89 -17.95 -5.13
C PHE A 8 39.20 -16.89 -5.98
N ILE A 9 38.85 -17.26 -7.22
CA ILE A 9 37.96 -16.48 -8.08
C ILE A 9 36.54 -16.74 -7.59
N LEU A 10 35.96 -15.78 -6.88
CA LEU A 10 34.53 -15.72 -6.59
C LEU A 10 33.81 -15.29 -7.87
N LEU A 11 33.11 -16.24 -8.50
CA LEU A 11 32.09 -15.95 -9.50
C LEU A 11 30.91 -15.29 -8.78
N LEU A 12 30.76 -13.98 -8.95
CA LEU A 12 29.55 -13.25 -8.59
C LEU A 12 28.40 -13.73 -9.49
N PRO A 13 27.20 -14.02 -8.96
CA PRO A 13 26.04 -14.23 -9.80
C PRO A 13 25.71 -12.93 -10.53
N SER A 14 25.51 -13.07 -11.83
CA SER A 14 25.05 -12.04 -12.75
C SER A 14 23.82 -11.33 -12.20
N ALA A 15 23.94 -10.02 -11.97
CA ALA A 15 22.81 -9.13 -11.80
C ALA A 15 21.91 -9.24 -13.04
N SER A 16 20.67 -9.67 -12.84
CA SER A 16 19.62 -9.46 -13.83
C SER A 16 19.49 -7.95 -14.05
N PHE A 17 19.75 -7.52 -15.28
CA PHE A 17 19.61 -6.14 -15.71
C PHE A 17 18.16 -5.68 -15.48
N ALA A 18 17.92 -4.85 -14.46
CA ALA A 18 16.87 -3.85 -14.58
C ALA A 18 17.32 -2.91 -15.71
N ALA A 19 16.60 -2.89 -16.83
CA ALA A 19 16.79 -1.82 -17.81
C ALA A 19 16.63 -0.48 -17.06
N GLY A 20 17.65 0.37 -17.10
CA GLY A 20 17.60 1.63 -16.36
C GLY A 20 16.49 2.50 -16.92
N PHE A 21 15.79 3.25 -16.06
CA PHE A 21 14.77 4.25 -16.46
C PHE A 21 15.22 5.17 -17.61
N ALA A 22 16.52 5.36 -17.81
CA ALA A 22 17.11 6.08 -18.92
C ALA A 22 16.76 5.50 -20.32
N ASP A 23 16.52 4.19 -20.42
CA ASP A 23 16.12 3.53 -21.67
C ASP A 23 14.63 3.75 -22.01
N LEU A 24 13.84 4.18 -21.03
CA LEU A 24 12.41 4.51 -21.14
C LEU A 24 12.18 6.03 -21.27
N ALA A 25 13.16 6.85 -20.87
CA ALA A 25 13.03 8.29 -20.80
C ALA A 25 13.21 8.98 -22.17
N VAL A 26 12.26 9.85 -22.51
CA VAL A 26 12.42 10.83 -23.59
C VAL A 26 13.08 12.10 -23.03
N SER A 27 13.93 12.76 -23.82
CA SER A 27 14.40 14.12 -23.47
C SER A 27 13.20 15.06 -23.31
N ALA A 28 12.95 15.53 -22.08
CA ALA A 28 11.78 16.38 -21.75
C ALA A 28 11.73 17.67 -22.57
N GLY A 29 12.88 18.16 -23.07
CA GLY A 29 12.93 19.32 -23.97
C GLY A 29 12.21 19.11 -25.31
N ALA A 30 11.87 17.88 -25.70
CA ALA A 30 11.12 17.60 -26.92
C ALA A 30 9.60 17.75 -26.79
N LEU A 31 9.08 17.92 -25.56
CA LEU A 31 7.64 18.02 -25.28
C LEU A 31 7.17 19.45 -24.98
N SER A 32 8.02 20.33 -24.46
CA SER A 32 7.57 21.67 -24.06
C SER A 32 7.02 22.48 -25.24
N GLY A 33 5.76 22.92 -25.15
CA GLY A 33 5.08 23.73 -26.16
C GLY A 33 4.31 22.94 -27.23
N ARG A 34 4.12 21.63 -27.05
CA ARG A 34 3.31 20.78 -27.93
C ARG A 34 2.01 20.38 -27.22
N THR A 35 0.88 20.82 -27.77
CA THR A 35 -0.44 20.40 -27.28
C THR A 35 -0.80 19.04 -27.87
N PHE A 36 -0.86 18.02 -27.02
CA PHE A 36 -1.37 16.70 -27.39
C PHE A 36 -2.81 16.57 -26.86
N SER A 37 -3.79 16.42 -27.75
CA SER A 37 -5.15 16.09 -27.33
C SER A 37 -5.33 14.57 -27.40
N PRO A 38 -5.63 13.89 -26.27
CA PRO A 38 -5.96 12.48 -26.32
C PRO A 38 -7.23 12.28 -27.15
N PRO A 39 -7.39 11.11 -27.81
CA PRO A 39 -8.67 10.78 -28.40
C PRO A 39 -9.74 10.75 -27.31
N PRO A 40 -11.02 11.04 -27.63
CA PRO A 40 -12.09 10.97 -26.65
C PRO A 40 -12.10 9.57 -26.03
N ALA A 41 -12.10 9.52 -24.70
CA ALA A 41 -12.31 8.27 -23.98
C ALA A 41 -13.78 7.85 -24.15
N GLU A 42 -14.02 6.59 -24.53
CA GLU A 42 -15.38 6.05 -24.46
C GLU A 42 -15.72 5.83 -22.99
N ALA A 43 -16.85 6.37 -22.54
CA ALA A 43 -17.34 6.09 -21.19
C ALA A 43 -17.60 4.58 -21.09
N LEU A 44 -16.87 3.90 -20.20
CA LEU A 44 -17.14 2.49 -19.91
C LEU A 44 -18.54 2.41 -19.29
N ALA A 45 -19.48 1.81 -20.03
CA ALA A 45 -20.79 1.50 -19.49
C ALA A 45 -20.62 0.53 -18.31
N LEU A 46 -20.86 1.02 -17.10
CA LEU A 46 -20.81 0.20 -15.91
C LEU A 46 -22.01 -0.75 -15.95
N PRO A 47 -21.82 -2.09 -15.84
CA PRO A 47 -22.94 -2.99 -15.63
C PRO A 47 -23.69 -2.50 -14.39
N GLY A 48 -24.97 -2.16 -14.58
CA GLY A 48 -25.76 -1.47 -13.57
C GLY A 48 -25.72 -2.18 -12.22
N ALA A 49 -25.39 -1.43 -11.18
CA ALA A 49 -25.51 -1.86 -9.79
C ALA A 49 -26.99 -1.97 -9.38
N GLU A 50 -27.76 -2.83 -10.05
CA GLU A 50 -29.13 -3.15 -9.67
C GLU A 50 -29.09 -3.97 -8.37
N GLY A 51 -29.52 -3.36 -7.26
CA GLY A 51 -29.73 -4.05 -5.98
C GLY A 51 -28.96 -3.49 -4.78
N ALA A 52 -28.29 -2.35 -4.89
CA ALA A 52 -27.58 -1.77 -3.75
C ALA A 52 -28.56 -1.33 -2.64
N ASP A 53 -28.50 -2.03 -1.50
CA ASP A 53 -29.40 -1.88 -0.35
C ASP A 53 -29.38 -0.44 0.20
N LYS A 54 -30.54 0.23 0.23
CA LYS A 54 -30.68 1.65 0.60
C LYS A 54 -30.36 1.94 2.08
N ASN A 55 -30.05 0.93 2.89
CA ASN A 55 -29.64 1.07 4.29
C ASN A 55 -28.10 1.18 4.45
N PHE A 56 -27.52 2.24 3.88
CA PHE A 56 -26.06 2.46 3.78
C PHE A 56 -25.34 2.93 5.06
N ASN A 57 -25.97 2.92 6.24
CA ASN A 57 -25.39 3.51 7.46
C ASN A 57 -24.25 2.73 8.16
N LYS A 58 -23.52 1.80 7.51
CA LYS A 58 -22.48 1.01 8.24
C LYS A 58 -21.30 0.65 7.35
N TRP A 59 -20.09 1.00 7.82
CA TRP A 59 -18.79 1.01 7.13
C TRP A 59 -17.74 0.17 7.87
N TYR A 60 -16.79 -0.44 7.15
CA TYR A 60 -15.61 -1.06 7.76
C TYR A 60 -14.41 -0.16 7.48
N GLY A 61 -13.78 0.28 8.57
CA GLY A 61 -13.24 1.63 8.65
C GLY A 61 -14.20 2.51 9.46
N ALA A 62 -13.70 3.20 10.47
CA ALA A 62 -14.54 4.17 11.20
C ALA A 62 -14.91 5.35 10.28
N ASP A 63 -14.02 5.65 9.34
CA ASP A 63 -14.02 6.80 8.46
C ASP A 63 -13.57 6.45 7.03
N SER A 64 -13.40 5.17 6.69
CA SER A 64 -13.00 4.70 5.35
C SER A 64 -14.01 3.75 4.72
N ARG A 65 -13.95 3.61 3.40
CA ARG A 65 -14.84 2.75 2.61
C ARG A 65 -14.15 2.20 1.38
N GLN A 66 -14.35 0.91 1.11
CA GLN A 66 -13.94 0.32 -0.17
C GLN A 66 -14.92 0.69 -1.29
N ALA A 67 -14.38 0.94 -2.47
CA ALA A 67 -15.14 1.22 -3.67
C ALA A 67 -14.48 0.57 -4.89
N ARG A 68 -15.27 0.30 -5.92
CA ARG A 68 -14.78 -0.06 -7.25
C ARG A 68 -14.47 1.21 -8.02
N LEU A 69 -13.31 1.24 -8.66
CA LEU A 69 -12.90 2.30 -9.56
C LEU A 69 -12.59 1.69 -10.93
N ARG A 70 -13.28 2.19 -11.96
CA ARG A 70 -13.16 1.68 -13.34
C ARG A 70 -13.08 2.82 -14.32
N PHE A 71 -12.08 2.82 -15.18
CA PHE A 71 -11.99 3.82 -16.25
C PHE A 71 -11.22 3.29 -17.46
N GLU A 72 -11.48 3.91 -18.60
CA GLU A 72 -10.63 3.82 -19.77
C GLU A 72 -9.96 5.17 -19.96
N THR A 73 -8.65 5.16 -20.21
CA THR A 73 -7.91 6.39 -20.45
C THR A 73 -6.71 6.13 -21.34
N TRP A 74 -5.87 7.15 -21.50
CA TRP A 74 -4.76 7.18 -22.43
C TRP A 74 -3.43 7.41 -21.72
N MET A 75 -2.35 7.09 -22.42
CA MET A 75 -0.99 7.50 -22.10
C MET A 75 -0.26 7.82 -23.42
N LEU A 76 0.58 8.84 -23.41
CA LEU A 76 1.45 9.15 -24.53
C LEU A 76 2.70 8.26 -24.47
N TYR A 77 2.99 7.56 -25.56
CA TYR A 77 4.14 6.67 -25.67
C TYR A 77 5.04 7.08 -26.83
N LYS A 78 6.33 7.27 -26.59
CA LYS A 78 7.28 7.52 -27.67
C LYS A 78 7.62 6.22 -28.39
N VAL A 79 7.22 6.13 -29.66
CA VAL A 79 7.50 4.97 -30.49
C VAL A 79 9.01 4.89 -30.73
N PRO A 80 9.67 3.76 -30.43
CA PRO A 80 11.11 3.64 -30.65
C PRO A 80 11.45 3.84 -32.13
N ALA A 81 12.54 4.55 -32.41
CA ALA A 81 12.95 4.84 -33.80
C ALA A 81 13.23 3.56 -34.62
N GLY A 82 13.58 2.45 -33.97
CA GLY A 82 13.77 1.15 -34.60
C GLY A 82 12.50 0.34 -34.84
N TYR A 83 11.34 0.79 -34.34
CA TYR A 83 10.06 0.10 -34.57
C TYR A 83 9.55 0.42 -35.98
N THR A 84 9.52 -0.59 -36.85
CA THR A 84 9.13 -0.45 -38.26
C THR A 84 7.69 -0.89 -38.55
N GLY A 85 7.00 -1.45 -37.55
CA GLY A 85 5.61 -1.88 -37.67
C GLY A 85 4.61 -0.73 -37.74
N ALA A 86 3.35 -1.06 -38.06
CA ALA A 86 2.26 -0.11 -37.92
C ALA A 86 2.00 0.17 -36.43
N VAL A 87 1.88 1.44 -36.03
CA VAL A 87 1.63 1.82 -34.62
C VAL A 87 0.40 1.13 -34.03
N SER A 88 -0.65 0.94 -34.83
CA SER A 88 -1.86 0.21 -34.41
C SER A 88 -1.61 -1.24 -34.02
N ARG A 89 -0.45 -1.80 -34.37
CA ARG A 89 0.00 -3.16 -34.05
C ARG A 89 1.15 -3.19 -33.05
N ILE A 90 1.50 -2.06 -32.42
CA ILE A 90 2.61 -2.01 -31.46
C ILE A 90 2.34 -2.87 -30.23
N LEU A 91 1.08 -3.08 -29.88
CA LEU A 91 0.66 -3.94 -28.78
C LEU A 91 0.72 -5.45 -29.10
N ASP A 92 0.90 -5.82 -30.38
CA ASP A 92 1.14 -7.20 -30.82
C ASP A 92 2.61 -7.61 -30.61
N ASP A 93 3.51 -6.63 -30.51
CA ASP A 93 4.93 -6.88 -30.23
C ASP A 93 5.12 -7.08 -28.72
N ALA A 94 5.52 -8.28 -28.31
CA ALA A 94 5.63 -8.63 -26.90
C ALA A 94 6.62 -7.73 -26.13
N GLY A 95 7.74 -7.35 -26.74
CA GLY A 95 8.74 -6.52 -26.09
C GLY A 95 8.32 -5.07 -25.96
N GLN A 96 7.57 -4.53 -26.93
CA GLN A 96 6.94 -3.21 -26.80
C GLN A 96 5.80 -3.23 -25.78
N ARG A 97 4.97 -4.28 -25.83
CA ARG A 97 3.83 -4.44 -24.92
C ARG A 97 4.27 -4.41 -23.46
N GLU A 98 5.30 -5.17 -23.10
CA GLU A 98 5.84 -5.20 -21.73
C GLU A 98 6.28 -3.81 -21.25
N LYS A 99 7.05 -3.08 -22.07
CA LYS A 99 7.50 -1.70 -21.76
C LYS A 99 6.35 -0.72 -21.64
N ILE A 100 5.35 -0.83 -22.52
CA ILE A 100 4.15 0.00 -22.49
C ILE A 100 3.36 -0.29 -21.20
N GLU A 101 3.21 -1.56 -20.82
CA GLU A 101 2.56 -1.92 -19.56
C GLU A 101 3.31 -1.35 -18.35
N GLU A 102 4.64 -1.41 -18.31
CA GLU A 102 5.43 -0.78 -17.24
C GLU A 102 5.20 0.74 -17.14
N LEU A 103 5.18 1.44 -18.28
CA LEU A 103 4.91 2.87 -18.31
C LEU A 103 3.48 3.20 -17.88
N VAL A 104 2.49 2.40 -18.28
CA VAL A 104 1.11 2.58 -17.80
C VAL A 104 1.04 2.34 -16.29
N ARG A 105 1.74 1.33 -15.75
CA ARG A 105 1.83 1.12 -14.30
C ARG A 105 2.48 2.31 -13.60
N LEU A 106 3.50 2.93 -14.20
CA LEU A 106 4.13 4.16 -13.68
C LEU A 106 3.17 5.36 -13.71
N GLN A 107 2.39 5.51 -14.77
CA GLN A 107 1.33 6.53 -14.84
C GLN A 107 0.31 6.31 -13.72
N LEU A 108 -0.18 5.08 -13.55
CA LEU A 108 -1.16 4.73 -12.51
C LEU A 108 -0.62 4.92 -11.08
N ARG A 109 0.69 4.81 -10.85
CA ARG A 109 1.30 5.14 -9.54
C ARG A 109 1.07 6.60 -9.13
N HIS A 110 0.87 7.51 -10.08
CA HIS A 110 0.57 8.90 -9.75
C HIS A 110 -0.82 9.08 -9.11
N MET A 111 -1.68 8.05 -9.12
CA MET A 111 -2.95 8.07 -8.39
C MET A 111 -2.77 8.20 -6.88
N TYR A 112 -1.63 7.78 -6.32
CA TYR A 112 -1.35 7.93 -4.89
C TYR A 112 -1.28 9.40 -4.49
N GLY A 113 -0.47 10.19 -5.21
CA GLY A 113 -0.41 11.64 -5.03
C GLY A 113 -1.74 12.31 -5.40
N ALA A 114 -2.36 11.90 -6.51
CA ALA A 114 -3.64 12.47 -6.94
C ALA A 114 -4.73 12.28 -5.87
N PHE A 115 -4.87 11.10 -5.26
CA PHE A 115 -5.94 10.84 -4.28
C PHE A 115 -5.69 11.38 -2.88
N THR A 116 -4.52 11.97 -2.64
CA THR A 116 -4.16 12.54 -1.33
C THR A 116 -3.93 14.04 -1.37
N MET A 117 -3.35 14.55 -2.45
CA MET A 117 -2.90 15.94 -2.57
C MET A 117 -3.78 16.79 -3.49
N HIS A 118 -4.63 16.19 -4.32
CA HIS A 118 -5.55 16.94 -5.17
C HIS A 118 -6.57 17.71 -4.30
N PRO A 119 -6.90 18.98 -4.63
CA PRO A 119 -7.82 19.80 -3.83
C PRO A 119 -9.20 19.17 -3.60
N GLY A 120 -9.67 18.35 -4.54
CA GLY A 120 -10.92 17.58 -4.42
C GLY A 120 -10.87 16.40 -3.44
N PHE A 121 -9.68 15.96 -3.02
CA PHE A 121 -9.49 14.80 -2.13
C PHE A 121 -8.74 15.13 -0.84
N THR A 122 -8.26 16.36 -0.63
CA THR A 122 -7.59 16.74 0.64
C THR A 122 -8.46 16.45 1.87
N ASP A 123 -9.76 16.71 1.80
CA ASP A 123 -10.72 16.39 2.87
C ASP A 123 -11.33 14.98 2.76
N ASN A 124 -11.12 14.32 1.62
CA ASN A 124 -11.74 13.05 1.25
C ASN A 124 -10.71 12.12 0.58
N PRO A 125 -9.59 11.82 1.26
CA PRO A 125 -8.48 11.17 0.59
C PRO A 125 -8.82 9.73 0.25
N GLY A 126 -8.04 9.16 -0.66
CA GLY A 126 -8.12 7.75 -1.01
C GLY A 126 -6.79 7.15 -1.43
N VAL A 127 -6.83 5.85 -1.68
CA VAL A 127 -5.66 5.06 -2.06
C VAL A 127 -6.09 3.90 -2.98
N PRO A 128 -5.35 3.62 -4.07
CA PRO A 128 -5.57 2.40 -4.86
C PRO A 128 -5.09 1.14 -4.10
N SER A 129 -5.54 -0.06 -4.50
CA SER A 129 -5.06 -1.29 -3.83
C SER A 129 -3.69 -1.77 -4.29
N GLY A 130 -3.22 -1.28 -5.43
CA GLY A 130 -2.03 -1.82 -6.09
C GLY A 130 -2.24 -3.18 -6.78
N ASP A 131 -3.37 -3.87 -6.58
CA ASP A 131 -3.73 -5.15 -7.21
C ASP A 131 -4.80 -4.98 -8.32
N TYR A 132 -4.66 -3.91 -9.09
CA TYR A 132 -5.61 -3.56 -10.16
C TYR A 132 -5.49 -4.48 -11.37
N LYS A 133 -6.59 -4.58 -12.13
CA LYS A 133 -6.60 -5.21 -13.44
C LYS A 133 -6.31 -4.17 -14.50
N LEU A 134 -5.24 -4.39 -15.26
CA LEU A 134 -4.84 -3.55 -16.38
C LEU A 134 -5.01 -4.30 -17.70
N ARG A 135 -5.55 -3.62 -18.71
CA ARG A 135 -5.59 -4.16 -20.08
C ARG A 135 -5.32 -3.04 -21.09
N LEU A 136 -4.26 -3.23 -21.88
CA LEU A 136 -4.02 -2.39 -23.05
C LEU A 136 -5.06 -2.71 -24.14
N VAL A 137 -5.72 -1.68 -24.65
CA VAL A 137 -6.87 -1.79 -25.57
C VAL A 137 -6.46 -1.45 -27.00
N ARG A 138 -5.82 -0.30 -27.20
CA ARG A 138 -5.51 0.22 -28.55
C ARG A 138 -4.29 1.12 -28.56
N ALA A 139 -3.71 1.29 -29.75
CA ALA A 139 -2.63 2.22 -30.01
C ALA A 139 -2.96 3.07 -31.25
N GLU A 140 -2.86 4.39 -31.12
CA GLU A 140 -3.18 5.35 -32.17
C GLU A 140 -1.97 6.25 -32.44
N LYS A 141 -1.59 6.41 -33.70
CA LYS A 141 -0.43 7.25 -34.05
C LYS A 141 -0.77 8.73 -33.84
N VAL A 142 0.11 9.46 -33.16
CA VAL A 142 0.03 10.91 -33.11
C VAL A 142 0.47 11.49 -34.45
N ALA A 143 -0.35 12.37 -35.03
CA ALA A 143 -0.09 12.93 -36.35
C ALA A 143 1.24 13.71 -36.36
N ASN A 144 2.09 13.42 -37.36
CA ASN A 144 3.38 14.08 -37.60
C ASN A 144 4.41 13.98 -36.45
N GLU A 145 4.21 13.07 -35.51
CA GLU A 145 5.02 12.96 -34.30
C GLU A 145 5.49 11.52 -34.08
N PRO A 146 6.65 11.30 -33.41
CA PRO A 146 7.17 9.96 -33.11
C PRO A 146 6.48 9.34 -31.88
N TYR A 147 5.19 9.61 -31.70
CA TYR A 147 4.42 9.20 -30.53
C TYR A 147 3.17 8.40 -30.94
N ALA A 148 2.69 7.62 -29.97
CA ALA A 148 1.44 6.90 -30.02
C ALA A 148 0.63 7.20 -28.76
N TRP A 149 -0.68 7.35 -28.91
CA TRP A 149 -1.63 7.25 -27.82
C TRP A 149 -1.90 5.78 -27.51
N ILE A 150 -1.65 5.37 -26.27
CA ILE A 150 -1.93 4.03 -25.78
C ILE A 150 -3.19 4.10 -24.93
N GLY A 151 -4.26 3.48 -25.40
CA GLY A 151 -5.52 3.36 -24.68
C GLY A 151 -5.52 2.12 -23.81
N TYR A 152 -5.97 2.24 -22.56
CA TYR A 152 -6.02 1.12 -21.62
C TYR A 152 -7.22 1.23 -20.66
N THR A 153 -7.65 0.08 -20.14
CA THR A 153 -8.64 0.01 -19.06
C THR A 153 -7.98 -0.27 -17.73
N TYR A 154 -8.48 0.38 -16.68
CA TYR A 154 -8.15 0.16 -15.28
C TYR A 154 -9.39 -0.29 -14.50
N ASP A 155 -9.21 -1.27 -13.62
CA ASP A 155 -10.29 -1.82 -12.80
C ASP A 155 -9.74 -2.32 -11.46
N ASP A 156 -10.03 -1.57 -10.39
CA ASP A 156 -9.47 -1.76 -9.05
C ASP A 156 -10.53 -1.69 -7.95
N THR A 157 -10.19 -2.26 -6.80
CA THR A 157 -10.83 -1.93 -5.52
C THR A 157 -9.96 -0.90 -4.83
N VAL A 158 -10.52 0.25 -4.47
CA VAL A 158 -9.83 1.36 -3.85
C VAL A 158 -10.44 1.66 -2.48
N VAL A 159 -9.70 2.34 -1.61
CA VAL A 159 -10.21 2.78 -0.30
C VAL A 159 -10.24 4.30 -0.28
N PHE A 160 -11.37 4.88 0.11
CA PHE A 160 -11.54 6.33 0.26
C PHE A 160 -12.12 6.66 1.63
N SER A 161 -11.94 7.91 2.05
CA SER A 161 -12.70 8.50 3.15
C SER A 161 -14.20 8.31 2.94
N ALA A 162 -14.91 7.82 3.95
CA ALA A 162 -16.35 7.61 3.91
C ALA A 162 -17.13 8.91 3.66
N LYS A 163 -16.53 10.07 3.97
CA LYS A 163 -17.10 11.40 3.74
C LYS A 163 -17.38 11.70 2.26
N ILE A 164 -16.66 11.06 1.33
CA ILE A 164 -16.92 11.23 -0.11
C ILE A 164 -18.29 10.64 -0.51
N PHE A 165 -18.90 9.76 0.30
CA PHE A 165 -20.15 9.07 0.01
C PHE A 165 -21.35 9.51 0.89
N PRO A 166 -21.77 10.79 0.86
CA PRO A 166 -22.77 11.32 1.79
C PRO A 166 -24.15 10.63 1.71
N GLY A 167 -24.47 10.00 0.57
CA GLY A 167 -25.71 9.25 0.36
C GLY A 167 -25.52 7.74 0.24
N GLY A 168 -24.32 7.23 0.45
CA GLY A 168 -24.02 5.80 0.34
C GLY A 168 -23.91 5.24 -1.08
N GLY A 169 -24.38 5.96 -2.12
CA GLY A 169 -24.29 5.56 -3.52
C GLY A 169 -22.98 5.95 -4.22
N ALA A 170 -22.90 5.59 -5.51
CA ALA A 170 -21.78 5.95 -6.38
C ALA A 170 -21.56 7.46 -6.46
N GLN A 171 -20.31 7.89 -6.62
CA GLN A 171 -19.92 9.30 -6.62
C GLN A 171 -19.06 9.60 -7.84
N PRO A 172 -19.40 10.62 -8.65
CA PRO A 172 -18.53 11.04 -9.73
C PRO A 172 -17.27 11.67 -9.14
N ILE A 173 -16.12 11.25 -9.65
CA ILE A 173 -14.82 11.79 -9.30
C ILE A 173 -14.07 12.24 -10.55
N ARG A 174 -13.17 13.20 -10.37
CA ARG A 174 -12.28 13.70 -11.41
C ARG A 174 -10.89 13.85 -10.85
N PHE A 175 -9.89 13.38 -11.59
CA PHE A 175 -8.49 13.49 -11.22
C PHE A 175 -7.59 13.56 -12.46
N ALA A 176 -6.36 14.00 -12.29
CA ALA A 176 -5.36 14.01 -13.36
C ALA A 176 -4.42 12.81 -13.24
N LEU A 177 -3.91 12.37 -14.40
CA LEU A 177 -2.75 11.51 -14.55
C LEU A 177 -1.75 12.20 -15.49
N PRO A 178 -0.44 11.91 -15.40
CA PRO A 178 0.51 12.50 -16.34
C PRO A 178 0.31 11.95 -17.75
N THR A 179 0.34 12.81 -18.77
CA THR A 179 0.26 12.39 -20.18
C THR A 179 1.44 11.48 -20.55
N ASP A 180 2.64 11.83 -20.13
CA ASP A 180 3.87 11.03 -20.28
C ASP A 180 4.55 10.82 -18.92
N PRO A 181 4.41 9.64 -18.30
CA PRO A 181 4.99 9.36 -17.00
C PRO A 181 6.52 9.34 -16.99
N ALA A 182 7.19 9.24 -18.14
CA ALA A 182 8.65 9.18 -18.23
C ALA A 182 9.32 10.57 -18.24
N THR A 183 8.54 11.64 -18.41
CA THR A 183 9.04 13.02 -18.50
C THR A 183 8.46 13.94 -17.44
N ILE A 184 7.29 13.63 -16.89
CA ILE A 184 6.55 14.51 -15.96
C ILE A 184 7.36 14.97 -14.75
N TYR A 185 8.25 14.14 -14.21
CA TYR A 185 9.12 14.54 -13.09
C TYR A 185 10.00 15.74 -13.46
N ARG A 186 10.55 15.78 -14.68
CA ARG A 186 11.36 16.92 -15.15
C ARG A 186 10.51 18.15 -15.38
N SER A 187 9.26 17.98 -15.80
CA SER A 187 8.33 19.08 -16.02
C SER A 187 8.00 19.83 -14.73
N GLY A 188 8.05 19.17 -13.57
CA GLY A 188 7.78 19.82 -12.28
C GLY A 188 8.83 20.84 -11.81
N PHE A 189 9.96 20.98 -12.50
CA PHE A 189 10.98 21.98 -12.19
C PHE A 189 10.70 23.32 -12.92
N PRO A 190 10.62 24.46 -12.21
CA PRO A 190 10.19 25.74 -12.80
C PRO A 190 11.15 26.31 -13.85
N ARG A 191 12.39 25.81 -13.89
CA ARG A 191 13.41 26.20 -14.88
C ARG A 191 14.53 25.16 -14.91
N PRO A 192 15.30 25.06 -16.02
CA PRO A 192 16.47 24.19 -16.10
C PRO A 192 17.46 24.46 -14.96
N GLY A 193 17.88 23.41 -14.27
CA GLY A 193 18.82 23.47 -13.14
C GLY A 193 18.21 23.92 -11.81
N ALA A 194 16.89 24.11 -11.73
CA ALA A 194 16.22 24.26 -10.44
C ALA A 194 16.48 23.02 -9.57
N ARG A 195 16.69 23.24 -8.26
CA ARG A 195 16.93 22.16 -7.30
C ARG A 195 15.66 21.56 -6.71
N LYS A 196 14.53 22.28 -6.80
CA LYS A 196 13.24 21.91 -6.22
C LYS A 196 12.20 21.74 -7.33
N ASN A 197 11.52 20.62 -7.30
CA ASN A 197 10.31 20.32 -8.05
C ASN A 197 9.12 20.91 -7.27
N LEU A 198 8.30 21.72 -7.93
CA LEU A 198 7.19 22.45 -7.30
C LEU A 198 5.86 21.69 -7.35
N CYS A 199 5.84 20.48 -7.93
CA CYS A 199 4.66 19.65 -8.11
C CYS A 199 4.67 18.41 -7.20
N THR A 200 5.42 18.48 -6.10
CA THR A 200 5.58 17.42 -5.09
C THR A 200 5.80 18.06 -3.72
N ASP A 201 5.83 17.24 -2.68
CA ASP A 201 6.19 17.67 -1.33
C ASP A 201 7.65 18.15 -1.26
N GLU A 202 7.92 19.15 -0.41
CA GLU A 202 9.24 19.77 -0.28
C GLU A 202 10.32 18.79 0.20
N HIS A 203 9.96 17.83 1.04
CA HIS A 203 10.88 16.82 1.56
C HIS A 203 11.13 15.68 0.56
N TYR A 204 10.20 15.45 -0.38
CA TYR A 204 10.24 14.33 -1.32
C TYR A 204 10.44 14.80 -2.76
N ASN A 205 11.68 15.21 -3.01
CA ASN A 205 12.09 15.84 -4.28
C ASN A 205 12.91 14.89 -5.19
N SER A 206 12.93 13.59 -4.88
CA SER A 206 13.57 12.57 -5.71
C SER A 206 12.59 12.05 -6.78
N GLU A 207 13.10 11.57 -7.92
CA GLU A 207 12.26 10.95 -8.95
C GLU A 207 11.57 9.67 -8.44
N GLY A 208 12.21 8.97 -7.49
CA GLY A 208 11.69 7.73 -6.91
C GLY A 208 10.45 7.94 -6.03
N ASP A 209 10.33 9.11 -5.40
CA ASP A 209 9.23 9.45 -4.48
C ASP A 209 8.19 10.37 -5.13
N PHE A 210 8.55 11.03 -6.22
CA PHE A 210 7.74 12.06 -6.89
C PHE A 210 6.30 11.62 -7.14
N TRP A 211 6.09 10.41 -7.67
CA TRP A 211 4.74 9.91 -8.01
C TRP A 211 3.84 9.78 -6.78
N TYR A 212 4.41 9.54 -5.59
CA TYR A 212 3.66 9.32 -4.36
C TYR A 212 3.11 10.62 -3.79
N PHE A 213 3.86 11.73 -3.94
CA PHE A 213 3.47 13.06 -3.48
C PHE A 213 3.10 14.01 -4.63
N TRP A 214 2.90 13.46 -5.84
CA TRP A 214 2.64 14.25 -7.03
C TRP A 214 1.34 15.05 -6.90
N ASN A 215 1.47 16.36 -7.08
CA ASN A 215 0.36 17.30 -7.06
C ASN A 215 0.53 18.35 -8.16
N PRO A 216 -0.11 18.17 -9.34
CA PRO A 216 -0.03 19.15 -10.41
C PRO A 216 -0.86 20.42 -10.12
N TYR A 217 -1.67 20.42 -9.05
CA TYR A 217 -2.53 21.55 -8.66
C TYR A 217 -1.92 22.41 -7.55
N GLN A 218 -0.72 22.05 -7.08
CA GLN A 218 0.00 22.83 -6.08
C GLN A 218 0.37 24.21 -6.63
N GLU A 219 0.28 25.24 -5.79
CA GLU A 219 0.66 26.60 -6.17
C GLU A 219 2.13 26.64 -6.67
N GLY A 220 2.32 27.22 -7.86
CA GLY A 220 3.64 27.34 -8.48
C GLY A 220 4.13 26.10 -9.23
N CYS A 221 3.37 25.01 -9.25
CA CYS A 221 3.68 23.86 -10.10
C CYS A 221 3.67 24.28 -11.59
N PRO A 222 4.79 24.09 -12.33
CA PRO A 222 4.89 24.49 -13.75
C PRO A 222 4.21 23.54 -14.74
N ILE A 223 3.70 22.39 -14.30
CA ILE A 223 3.02 21.42 -15.17
C ILE A 223 1.73 22.05 -15.69
N THR A 224 1.50 21.96 -17.00
CA THR A 224 0.34 22.54 -17.69
C THR A 224 -0.69 21.48 -18.09
N GLU A 225 -1.91 21.91 -18.47
CA GLU A 225 -3.01 21.00 -18.80
C GLU A 225 -2.72 20.05 -19.97
N ASP A 226 -1.84 20.41 -20.92
CA ASP A 226 -1.40 19.55 -22.02
C ASP A 226 -0.49 18.39 -21.59
N GLU A 227 0.10 18.49 -20.40
CA GLU A 227 0.88 17.41 -19.77
C GLU A 227 0.03 16.52 -18.87
N LEU A 228 -1.28 16.76 -18.79
CA LEU A 228 -2.22 16.03 -17.96
C LEU A 228 -3.30 15.34 -18.79
N ILE A 229 -3.72 14.18 -18.30
CA ILE A 229 -4.90 13.46 -18.75
C ILE A 229 -5.92 13.50 -17.63
N LEU A 230 -7.05 14.15 -17.90
CA LEU A 230 -8.16 14.23 -16.97
C LEU A 230 -9.01 12.96 -17.07
N VAL A 231 -9.11 12.24 -15.97
CA VAL A 231 -9.94 11.06 -15.83
C VAL A 231 -11.22 11.46 -15.11
N GLU A 232 -12.37 11.20 -15.73
CA GLU A 232 -13.70 11.35 -15.15
C GLU A 232 -14.34 9.97 -15.05
N THR A 233 -14.79 9.59 -13.85
CA THR A 233 -15.35 8.26 -13.60
C THR A 233 -16.20 8.26 -12.33
N ASP A 234 -16.96 7.18 -12.11
CA ASP A 234 -17.70 6.94 -10.89
C ASP A 234 -16.93 6.05 -9.92
N LEU A 235 -16.90 6.47 -8.67
CA LEU A 235 -16.44 5.70 -7.53
C LEU A 235 -17.65 4.95 -6.95
N GLU A 236 -17.72 3.64 -7.17
CA GLU A 236 -18.86 2.82 -6.77
C GLU A 236 -18.57 2.08 -5.47
N PRO A 237 -19.25 2.41 -4.37
CA PRO A 237 -19.05 1.67 -3.15
C PRO A 237 -19.26 0.16 -3.23
N LEU A 238 -18.39 -0.59 -2.55
CA LEU A 238 -18.57 -2.02 -2.39
C LEU A 238 -19.41 -2.33 -1.13
N PRO A 239 -20.15 -3.45 -1.14
CA PRO A 239 -20.72 -4.00 0.08
C PRO A 239 -19.61 -4.35 1.07
N MET A 240 -19.78 -3.95 2.33
CA MET A 240 -18.91 -4.35 3.42
C MET A 240 -19.64 -5.38 4.28
N THR A 241 -18.88 -6.27 4.92
CA THR A 241 -19.36 -7.11 6.03
C THR A 241 -19.98 -6.26 7.14
N ARG A 242 -20.67 -6.86 8.11
CA ARG A 242 -21.29 -6.17 9.27
C ARG A 242 -21.32 -7.08 10.48
N GLY A 243 -20.88 -6.55 11.62
CA GLY A 243 -20.92 -7.27 12.89
C GLY A 243 -20.11 -8.56 12.88
N THR A 244 -19.04 -8.59 12.09
CA THR A 244 -18.06 -9.68 12.10
C THR A 244 -17.11 -9.52 13.29
N TYR A 245 -16.57 -10.64 13.75
CA TYR A 245 -15.66 -10.72 14.88
C TYR A 245 -14.39 -11.40 14.41
N PRO A 246 -13.23 -11.05 14.97
CA PRO A 246 -12.08 -11.93 14.89
C PRO A 246 -12.48 -13.36 15.29
N GLU A 247 -11.85 -14.37 14.70
CA GLU A 247 -12.08 -15.78 15.08
C GLU A 247 -11.44 -16.08 16.45
N TYR A 248 -11.97 -15.49 17.53
CA TYR A 248 -11.39 -15.51 18.87
C TYR A 248 -11.16 -16.92 19.43
N ASP A 249 -12.02 -17.88 19.07
CA ASP A 249 -11.88 -19.27 19.49
C ASP A 249 -10.70 -19.97 18.82
N ARG A 250 -10.22 -19.45 17.69
CA ARG A 250 -9.05 -19.96 16.96
C ARG A 250 -7.79 -19.15 17.20
N LEU A 251 -7.91 -17.93 17.73
CA LEU A 251 -6.80 -17.00 17.83
C LEU A 251 -5.66 -17.47 18.78
N TYR A 252 -5.95 -18.32 19.77
CA TYR A 252 -4.95 -18.77 20.74
C TYR A 252 -4.21 -20.03 20.28
N GLY A 253 -2.89 -19.99 20.20
CA GLY A 253 -2.06 -21.14 19.86
C GLY A 253 -2.30 -21.65 18.43
N ASP A 254 -2.29 -22.96 18.24
CA ASP A 254 -2.58 -23.56 16.93
C ASP A 254 -4.11 -23.70 16.73
N ASN A 255 -4.78 -22.62 16.35
CA ASN A 255 -6.23 -22.57 16.13
C ASN A 255 -7.08 -22.92 17.37
N GLY A 256 -6.77 -22.33 18.52
CA GLY A 256 -7.47 -22.58 19.78
C GLY A 256 -6.89 -23.73 20.61
N ASN A 257 -5.90 -24.46 20.08
CA ASN A 257 -5.29 -25.62 20.74
C ASN A 257 -4.16 -25.27 21.73
N GLY A 258 -4.16 -24.07 22.30
CA GLY A 258 -3.16 -23.65 23.27
C GLY A 258 -3.65 -22.55 24.21
N PRO A 259 -3.08 -22.43 25.42
CA PRO A 259 -3.44 -21.36 26.35
C PRO A 259 -2.77 -20.02 26.03
N GLU A 260 -1.83 -19.99 25.07
CA GLU A 260 -1.04 -18.81 24.76
C GLU A 260 -1.49 -18.13 23.47
N LEU A 261 -1.72 -16.82 23.53
CA LEU A 261 -1.81 -15.93 22.39
C LEU A 261 -0.45 -15.25 22.16
N LYS A 262 0.23 -15.57 21.06
CA LYS A 262 1.54 -15.03 20.71
C LYS A 262 1.40 -13.83 19.77
N VAL A 263 1.83 -12.67 20.26
CA VAL A 263 1.91 -11.42 19.50
C VAL A 263 3.38 -11.07 19.26
N THR A 264 3.74 -10.83 18.01
CA THR A 264 5.01 -10.16 17.67
C THR A 264 4.71 -8.77 17.16
N TYR A 265 5.35 -7.77 17.77
CA TYR A 265 5.19 -6.36 17.42
C TYR A 265 6.55 -5.77 17.02
N LEU A 266 6.73 -5.54 15.73
CA LEU A 266 7.93 -4.88 15.20
C LEU A 266 7.66 -3.39 15.04
N VAL A 267 8.54 -2.57 15.58
CA VAL A 267 8.54 -1.12 15.39
C VAL A 267 9.77 -0.75 14.56
N GLY A 268 9.55 -0.11 13.43
CA GLY A 268 10.62 0.43 12.58
C GLY A 268 11.18 1.72 13.17
N ILE A 269 12.51 1.90 13.14
CA ILE A 269 13.09 3.24 13.30
C ILE A 269 12.71 4.13 12.11
N ASP A 270 12.70 5.44 12.35
CA ASP A 270 12.48 6.45 11.31
C ASP A 270 13.79 6.75 10.55
N GLU A 271 14.83 7.13 11.29
CA GLU A 271 16.16 7.45 10.75
C GLU A 271 17.28 6.69 11.45
N SER A 272 17.18 6.47 12.77
CA SER A 272 18.28 5.90 13.55
C SER A 272 17.83 5.32 14.89
N PHE A 273 18.71 4.60 15.59
CA PHE A 273 18.44 4.12 16.96
C PHE A 273 18.62 5.20 18.05
N HIS A 274 18.87 6.47 17.69
CA HIS A 274 19.12 7.54 18.66
C HIS A 274 17.85 7.99 19.40
N SER A 275 18.00 8.76 20.48
CA SER A 275 16.91 9.07 21.42
C SER A 275 15.83 10.02 20.89
N GLY A 276 16.05 10.65 19.73
CA GLY A 276 15.07 11.53 19.07
C GLY A 276 14.30 10.89 17.92
N ASP A 277 14.60 9.63 17.60
CA ASP A 277 13.93 8.90 16.52
C ASP A 277 12.44 8.67 16.85
N LEU A 278 11.57 8.96 15.87
CA LEU A 278 10.12 8.85 16.05
C LEU A 278 9.68 7.40 16.32
N GLY A 279 10.23 6.43 15.59
CA GLY A 279 9.96 5.00 15.79
C GLY A 279 10.39 4.52 17.18
N ARG A 280 11.53 5.00 17.69
CA ARG A 280 11.93 4.73 19.09
C ARG A 280 10.95 5.33 20.10
N GLY A 281 10.43 6.52 19.82
CA GLY A 281 9.37 7.16 20.61
C GLY A 281 8.12 6.28 20.66
N THR A 282 7.61 5.89 19.51
CA THR A 282 6.47 4.97 19.33
C THR A 282 6.66 3.67 20.10
N PHE A 283 7.83 3.03 19.98
CA PHE A 283 8.17 1.79 20.68
C PHE A 283 8.08 1.93 22.22
N ARG A 284 8.61 3.02 22.77
CA ARG A 284 8.55 3.30 24.22
C ARG A 284 7.12 3.59 24.66
N ASP A 285 6.40 4.40 23.89
CA ASP A 285 5.09 4.90 24.29
C ASP A 285 4.03 3.78 24.21
N ALA A 286 4.09 2.92 23.19
CA ALA A 286 3.24 1.73 23.10
C ALA A 286 3.48 0.78 24.27
N PHE A 287 4.75 0.54 24.65
CA PHE A 287 5.10 -0.26 25.82
C PHE A 287 4.53 0.32 27.12
N ALA A 288 4.63 1.64 27.31
CA ALA A 288 4.08 2.33 28.47
C ALA A 288 2.55 2.25 28.54
N LEU A 289 1.87 2.40 27.39
CA LEU A 289 0.41 2.29 27.29
C LEU A 289 -0.08 0.87 27.60
N LEU A 290 0.59 -0.16 27.08
CA LEU A 290 0.28 -1.56 27.39
C LEU A 290 0.48 -1.87 28.88
N LYS A 291 1.58 -1.40 29.47
CA LYS A 291 1.81 -1.53 30.92
C LYS A 291 0.70 -0.83 31.73
N ALA A 292 0.31 0.37 31.33
CA ALA A 292 -0.79 1.11 31.97
C ALA A 292 -2.14 0.40 31.83
N ALA A 293 -2.35 -0.36 30.75
CA ALA A 293 -3.54 -1.19 30.54
C ALA A 293 -3.56 -2.46 31.40
N GLY A 294 -2.51 -2.74 32.18
CA GLY A 294 -2.45 -3.86 33.13
C GLY A 294 -1.64 -5.06 32.65
N PHE A 295 -0.83 -4.92 31.60
CA PHE A 295 0.13 -5.94 31.22
C PHE A 295 1.31 -6.00 32.21
N GLU A 296 1.72 -7.21 32.57
CA GLU A 296 2.91 -7.47 33.37
C GLU A 296 4.16 -7.49 32.50
N VAL A 297 5.23 -6.83 32.95
CA VAL A 297 6.49 -6.72 32.20
C VAL A 297 7.39 -7.92 32.51
N SER A 298 7.85 -8.62 31.46
CA SER A 298 8.83 -9.69 31.56
C SER A 298 10.21 -9.28 31.03
N ALA A 299 10.29 -8.30 30.11
CA ALA A 299 11.56 -7.71 29.65
C ALA A 299 11.37 -6.23 29.29
N ASP A 300 12.36 -5.41 29.63
CA ASP A 300 12.39 -3.96 29.39
C ASP A 300 13.80 -3.53 28.96
N GLU A 301 14.21 -3.94 27.76
CA GLU A 301 15.50 -3.64 27.16
C GLU A 301 15.37 -2.46 26.16
N ASN A 302 16.50 -1.92 25.69
CA ASN A 302 16.50 -0.76 24.80
C ASN A 302 15.82 -1.01 23.45
N ARG A 303 16.01 -2.21 22.87
CA ARG A 303 15.46 -2.60 21.56
C ARG A 303 14.49 -3.78 21.63
N ARG A 304 14.22 -4.27 22.84
CA ARG A 304 13.34 -5.41 23.07
C ARG A 304 12.49 -5.17 24.31
N LYS A 305 11.18 -5.31 24.19
CA LYS A 305 10.27 -5.38 25.33
C LYS A 305 9.52 -6.70 25.29
N SER A 306 9.13 -7.19 26.45
CA SER A 306 8.16 -8.26 26.52
C SER A 306 7.18 -8.00 27.63
N LEU A 307 5.89 -8.16 27.32
CA LEU A 307 4.81 -8.10 28.28
C LEU A 307 3.92 -9.32 28.17
N TYR A 308 3.19 -9.61 29.24
CA TYR A 308 2.12 -10.60 29.20
C TYR A 308 0.89 -10.13 29.96
N PHE A 309 -0.27 -10.67 29.57
CA PHE A 309 -1.53 -10.49 30.26
C PHE A 309 -2.12 -11.87 30.57
N ARG A 310 -2.58 -12.09 31.81
CA ARG A 310 -3.16 -13.38 32.23
C ARG A 310 -4.65 -13.24 32.47
N ARG A 311 -5.42 -14.20 31.95
CA ARG A 311 -6.85 -14.35 32.23
C ARG A 311 -7.17 -15.82 32.49
N GLY A 312 -7.23 -16.20 33.76
CA GLY A 312 -7.38 -17.60 34.15
C GLY A 312 -6.17 -18.42 33.68
N SER A 313 -6.43 -19.50 32.95
CA SER A 313 -5.38 -20.34 32.34
C SER A 313 -4.82 -19.77 31.03
N ALA A 314 -5.52 -18.81 30.40
CA ALA A 314 -5.07 -18.19 29.17
C ALA A 314 -4.04 -17.08 29.45
N ARG A 315 -3.05 -16.94 28.56
CA ARG A 315 -2.08 -15.85 28.59
C ARG A 315 -1.86 -15.26 27.21
N THR A 316 -1.72 -13.95 27.13
CA THR A 316 -1.17 -13.26 25.96
C THR A 316 0.28 -12.94 26.23
N VAL A 317 1.16 -13.17 25.26
CA VAL A 317 2.57 -12.75 25.29
C VAL A 317 2.81 -11.81 24.11
N ILE A 318 3.34 -10.63 24.40
CA ILE A 318 3.73 -9.63 23.41
C ILE A 318 5.25 -9.51 23.44
N ASP A 319 5.93 -9.84 22.33
CA ASP A 319 7.36 -9.58 22.11
C ASP A 319 7.47 -8.37 21.17
N MET A 320 7.93 -7.25 21.69
CA MET A 320 8.12 -6.02 20.93
C MET A 320 9.59 -5.83 20.56
N ARG A 321 9.90 -5.44 19.32
CA ARG A 321 11.27 -5.17 18.87
C ARG A 321 11.39 -3.87 18.11
N LEU A 322 12.40 -3.07 18.43
CA LEU A 322 12.78 -1.90 17.67
C LEU A 322 13.88 -2.27 16.66
N MET A 323 13.58 -2.13 15.39
CA MET A 323 14.40 -2.66 14.29
C MET A 323 14.57 -1.65 13.16
N ASP A 324 15.62 -1.84 12.38
CA ASP A 324 15.84 -1.15 11.11
C ASP A 324 15.12 -1.92 10.00
N PRO A 325 14.04 -1.38 9.40
CA PRO A 325 13.27 -2.05 8.36
C PRO A 325 14.09 -2.44 7.12
N ASP A 326 15.21 -1.75 6.88
CA ASP A 326 16.08 -2.04 5.75
C ASP A 326 17.06 -3.20 6.02
N SER A 327 17.13 -3.69 7.26
CA SER A 327 18.10 -4.73 7.64
C SER A 327 17.62 -6.15 7.34
N ALA A 328 18.57 -7.05 7.03
CA ALA A 328 18.31 -8.49 6.95
C ALA A 328 17.82 -9.08 8.29
N GLU A 329 18.21 -8.48 9.42
CA GLU A 329 17.72 -8.85 10.75
C GLU A 329 16.21 -8.65 10.85
N PHE A 330 15.71 -7.49 10.37
CA PHE A 330 14.29 -7.21 10.30
C PHE A 330 13.57 -8.18 9.37
N ALA A 331 14.08 -8.41 8.17
CA ALA A 331 13.46 -9.34 7.23
C ALA A 331 13.33 -10.75 7.82
N ALA A 332 14.37 -11.25 8.47
CA ALA A 332 14.33 -12.54 9.16
C ALA A 332 13.33 -12.56 10.33
N ALA A 333 13.30 -11.49 11.14
CA ALA A 333 12.36 -11.38 12.25
C ALA A 333 10.90 -11.31 11.79
N ALA A 334 10.61 -10.51 10.76
CA ALA A 334 9.28 -10.37 10.17
C ALA A 334 8.81 -11.70 9.56
N ALA A 335 9.64 -12.36 8.75
CA ALA A 335 9.31 -13.64 8.15
C ALA A 335 9.02 -14.72 9.21
N GLU A 336 9.82 -14.78 10.28
CA GLU A 336 9.60 -15.72 11.37
C GLU A 336 8.35 -15.40 12.19
N ALA A 337 8.10 -14.12 12.44
CA ALA A 337 6.93 -13.66 13.16
C ALA A 337 5.64 -13.96 12.40
N MET A 338 5.61 -13.73 11.09
CA MET A 338 4.48 -14.04 10.21
C MET A 338 4.21 -15.54 10.10
N ARG A 339 5.24 -16.39 10.21
CA ARG A 339 5.06 -17.86 10.24
C ARG A 339 4.48 -18.38 11.55
N SER A 340 4.89 -17.77 12.68
CA SER A 340 4.70 -18.39 13.99
C SER A 340 3.74 -17.66 14.92
N SER A 341 3.51 -16.36 14.74
CA SER A 341 2.66 -15.56 15.63
C SER A 341 1.18 -15.73 15.28
N ASP A 342 0.33 -15.51 16.26
CA ASP A 342 -1.13 -15.43 16.07
C ASP A 342 -1.50 -14.01 15.59
N ILE A 343 -0.80 -13.02 16.14
CA ILE A 343 -0.87 -11.62 15.71
C ILE A 343 0.53 -11.15 15.32
N PHE A 344 0.64 -10.62 14.10
CA PHE A 344 1.82 -9.89 13.65
C PHE A 344 1.45 -8.41 13.50
N LEU A 345 2.17 -7.54 14.21
CA LEU A 345 1.99 -6.10 14.13
C LEU A 345 3.31 -5.48 13.65
N TYR A 346 3.24 -4.64 12.63
CA TYR A 346 4.32 -3.77 12.22
C TYR A 346 3.85 -2.31 12.28
N ASP A 347 4.62 -1.45 12.96
CA ASP A 347 4.45 0.00 12.97
C ASP A 347 5.75 0.67 12.49
N GLY A 348 5.68 1.32 11.34
CA GLY A 348 6.82 2.05 10.78
C GLY A 348 6.60 2.46 9.33
N HIS A 349 7.66 2.92 8.69
CA HIS A 349 7.62 3.27 7.27
C HIS A 349 7.22 2.06 6.43
N SER A 350 6.41 2.27 5.38
CA SER A 350 6.10 1.21 4.42
C SER A 350 7.23 1.01 3.40
N GLY A 351 8.15 1.97 3.27
CA GLY A 351 9.21 1.91 2.25
C GLY A 351 8.64 1.72 0.84
N LEU A 352 7.49 2.34 0.55
CA LEU A 352 6.72 2.17 -0.69
C LEU A 352 6.40 0.69 -1.00
N GLY A 353 6.20 -0.09 0.07
CA GLY A 353 5.94 -1.53 0.03
C GLY A 353 7.19 -2.40 0.12
N GLY A 354 8.39 -1.84 -0.03
CA GLY A 354 9.62 -2.62 -0.08
C GLY A 354 9.91 -3.40 1.20
N TYR A 355 9.72 -2.82 2.39
CA TYR A 355 10.25 -3.43 3.62
C TYR A 355 9.66 -4.79 3.97
N LEU A 356 8.36 -4.96 3.71
CA LEU A 356 7.63 -6.19 3.98
C LEU A 356 7.19 -6.89 2.69
N ASP A 357 7.74 -6.54 1.53
CA ASP A 357 7.48 -7.27 0.29
C ASP A 357 7.84 -8.77 0.47
N PRO A 358 6.92 -9.72 0.18
CA PRO A 358 7.18 -11.15 0.37
C PRO A 358 8.41 -11.69 -0.39
N GLU A 359 8.74 -11.15 -1.56
CA GLU A 359 9.90 -11.58 -2.33
C GLU A 359 11.20 -11.09 -1.69
N ARG A 360 11.24 -9.81 -1.27
CA ARG A 360 12.35 -9.26 -0.49
C ARG A 360 12.54 -10.03 0.82
N LEU A 361 11.47 -10.23 1.59
CA LEU A 361 11.53 -10.98 2.84
C LEU A 361 12.08 -12.39 2.62
N ALA A 362 11.71 -13.05 1.52
CA ALA A 362 12.26 -14.36 1.18
C ALA A 362 13.74 -14.31 0.81
N ALA A 363 14.16 -13.31 0.02
CA ALA A 363 15.55 -13.12 -0.38
C ALA A 363 16.45 -12.82 0.82
N ASP A 364 16.06 -11.84 1.65
CA ASP A 364 16.87 -11.33 2.76
C ASP A 364 16.90 -12.29 3.95
N SER A 365 15.81 -13.02 4.21
CA SER A 365 15.78 -14.05 5.25
C SER A 365 16.41 -15.38 4.82
N GLY A 366 16.65 -15.57 3.51
CA GLY A 366 17.19 -16.81 2.95
C GLY A 366 16.22 -17.99 2.93
N ALA A 367 14.92 -17.75 3.14
CA ALA A 367 13.89 -18.79 3.13
C ALA A 367 12.56 -18.26 2.57
N PRO A 368 11.80 -19.05 1.79
CA PRO A 368 10.48 -18.64 1.31
C PRO A 368 9.55 -18.19 2.44
N LEU A 369 8.82 -17.10 2.22
CA LEU A 369 7.76 -16.67 3.13
C LEU A 369 6.52 -17.54 2.89
N ALA A 370 6.39 -18.62 3.66
CA ALA A 370 5.24 -19.52 3.63
C ALA A 370 4.37 -19.32 4.88
N LEU A 371 3.20 -18.72 4.73
CA LEU A 371 2.27 -18.55 5.85
C LEU A 371 1.52 -19.86 6.16
N PRO A 372 1.23 -20.15 7.45
CA PRO A 372 0.48 -21.35 7.83
C PRO A 372 -0.99 -21.22 7.37
N ARG A 373 -1.38 -21.93 6.31
CA ARG A 373 -2.72 -21.79 5.69
C ARG A 373 -3.88 -22.11 6.61
N ASP A 374 -3.72 -23.11 7.49
CA ASP A 374 -4.80 -23.55 8.36
C ASP A 374 -4.89 -22.75 9.67
N LYS A 375 -3.90 -21.90 9.95
CA LYS A 375 -3.83 -21.07 11.16
C LYS A 375 -4.49 -19.72 10.94
N TYR A 376 -5.47 -19.40 11.77
CA TYR A 376 -6.05 -18.05 11.85
C TYR A 376 -5.00 -17.07 12.39
N GLN A 377 -4.77 -15.99 11.65
CA GLN A 377 -3.81 -14.95 12.01
C GLN A 377 -4.40 -13.56 11.77
N ILE A 378 -3.96 -12.59 12.56
CA ILE A 378 -4.27 -11.19 12.34
C ILE A 378 -2.96 -10.46 12.04
N PHE A 379 -2.88 -9.83 10.88
CA PHE A 379 -1.79 -8.93 10.53
C PHE A 379 -2.25 -7.49 10.68
N VAL A 380 -1.39 -6.65 11.25
CA VAL A 380 -1.63 -5.22 11.41
C VAL A 380 -0.43 -4.48 10.85
N PHE A 381 -0.66 -3.69 9.82
CA PHE A 381 0.37 -2.88 9.19
C PHE A 381 0.03 -1.40 9.40
N GLN A 382 0.68 -0.78 10.36
CA GLN A 382 0.66 0.66 10.60
C GLN A 382 1.83 1.31 9.86
N GLY A 383 1.52 2.32 9.05
CA GLY A 383 2.47 3.00 8.18
C GLY A 383 1.76 3.74 7.04
N CYS A 384 2.49 4.39 6.14
CA CYS A 384 1.87 5.11 5.03
C CYS A 384 1.38 4.14 3.92
N SER A 385 0.10 4.23 3.56
CA SER A 385 -0.52 3.50 2.43
C SER A 385 -0.31 1.98 2.43
N THR A 386 -0.30 1.35 3.62
CA THR A 386 -0.07 -0.09 3.74
C THR A 386 -1.15 -0.93 3.05
N TYR A 387 -2.37 -0.40 2.86
CA TYR A 387 -3.41 -1.05 2.06
C TYR A 387 -2.93 -1.42 0.66
N ALA A 388 -2.19 -0.53 0.03
CA ALA A 388 -1.77 -0.69 -1.35
C ALA A 388 -0.59 -1.68 -1.51
N TYR A 389 0.13 -1.92 -0.42
CA TYR A 389 1.37 -2.69 -0.44
C TYR A 389 1.28 -4.04 0.27
N TYR A 390 0.51 -4.12 1.34
CA TYR A 390 0.52 -5.23 2.30
C TYR A 390 -0.84 -5.92 2.46
N ASN A 391 -1.74 -5.73 1.48
CA ASN A 391 -3.03 -6.39 1.48
C ASN A 391 -3.01 -7.65 0.59
N ALA A 392 -3.20 -7.47 -0.72
CA ALA A 392 -3.40 -8.58 -1.66
C ALA A 392 -2.19 -9.54 -1.75
N ASN A 393 -0.97 -9.06 -1.55
CA ASN A 393 0.24 -9.87 -1.56
C ASN A 393 0.26 -10.92 -0.44
N TYR A 394 -0.28 -10.63 0.74
CA TYR A 394 -0.34 -11.60 1.84
C TYR A 394 -1.50 -12.59 1.70
N PHE A 395 -2.66 -12.14 1.23
CA PHE A 395 -3.73 -13.07 0.86
C PHE A 395 -3.26 -14.07 -0.21
N ARG A 396 -2.46 -13.63 -1.20
CA ARG A 396 -1.85 -14.54 -2.19
C ARG A 396 -1.06 -15.69 -1.57
N LEU A 397 -0.39 -15.49 -0.44
CA LEU A 397 0.38 -16.52 0.25
C LEU A 397 -0.50 -17.59 0.91
N LYS A 398 -1.74 -17.24 1.26
CA LYS A 398 -2.73 -18.16 1.87
C LYS A 398 -3.60 -18.91 0.86
N ARG A 399 -3.61 -18.51 -0.41
CA ARG A 399 -4.45 -19.11 -1.47
C ARG A 399 -4.32 -20.63 -1.53
N GLY A 400 -5.45 -21.29 -1.73
CA GLY A 400 -5.54 -22.73 -1.96
C GLY A 400 -6.80 -23.12 -2.74
N PRO A 401 -6.97 -24.41 -3.10
CA PRO A 401 -8.12 -24.86 -3.90
C PRO A 401 -9.49 -24.52 -3.31
N GLY A 402 -9.60 -24.49 -1.97
CA GLY A 402 -10.83 -24.13 -1.25
C GLY A 402 -10.94 -22.66 -0.83
N ASP A 403 -9.90 -21.87 -1.09
CA ASP A 403 -9.86 -20.43 -0.82
C ASP A 403 -9.00 -19.73 -1.90
N PRO A 404 -9.59 -19.45 -3.07
CA PRO A 404 -8.86 -18.85 -4.19
C PRO A 404 -8.50 -17.38 -3.95
N LYS A 405 -9.13 -16.70 -2.98
CA LYS A 405 -8.79 -15.33 -2.61
C LYS A 405 -7.63 -15.31 -1.61
N GLY A 406 -7.59 -16.29 -0.71
CA GLY A 406 -6.59 -16.40 0.35
C GLY A 406 -6.98 -15.60 1.61
N THR A 407 -8.24 -15.21 1.73
CA THR A 407 -8.76 -14.44 2.87
C THR A 407 -9.07 -15.32 4.07
N LYS A 408 -9.27 -16.63 3.85
CA LYS A 408 -9.57 -17.55 4.93
C LYS A 408 -8.39 -17.65 5.87
N ASN A 409 -8.68 -17.56 7.16
CA ASN A 409 -7.70 -17.64 8.24
C ASN A 409 -6.68 -16.48 8.27
N LEU A 410 -6.98 -15.35 7.65
CA LEU A 410 -6.14 -14.16 7.69
C LEU A 410 -7.00 -12.90 7.66
N ASP A 411 -6.96 -12.14 8.74
CA ASP A 411 -7.45 -10.76 8.74
C ASP A 411 -6.27 -9.80 8.67
N ILE A 412 -6.41 -8.73 7.89
CA ILE A 412 -5.36 -7.71 7.74
C ILE A 412 -5.93 -6.32 8.06
N VAL A 413 -5.39 -5.67 9.07
CA VAL A 413 -5.62 -4.26 9.37
C VAL A 413 -4.56 -3.44 8.64
N THR A 414 -5.02 -2.52 7.79
CA THR A 414 -4.15 -1.62 7.00
C THR A 414 -4.64 -0.18 7.12
N THR A 415 -3.75 0.74 6.75
CA THR A 415 -3.98 2.17 6.62
C THR A 415 -4.05 2.55 5.13
N GLY A 416 -4.91 3.51 4.81
CA GLY A 416 -5.04 4.03 3.45
C GLY A 416 -4.05 5.16 3.14
N ILE A 417 -3.82 6.07 4.09
CA ILE A 417 -2.96 7.25 3.91
C ILE A 417 -1.82 7.26 4.93
N GLY A 418 -1.11 8.39 5.02
CA GLY A 418 -0.02 8.57 5.98
C GLY A 418 -0.49 8.40 7.42
N ALA A 419 0.15 7.48 8.14
CA ALA A 419 -0.03 7.30 9.58
C ALA A 419 1.16 7.96 10.31
N ALA A 420 0.88 8.90 11.21
CA ALA A 420 1.93 9.57 11.97
C ALA A 420 2.44 8.69 13.11
N PHE A 421 3.77 8.61 13.28
CA PHE A 421 4.41 7.88 14.39
C PHE A 421 3.89 8.29 15.77
N GLU A 422 3.58 9.58 15.96
CA GLU A 422 3.05 10.15 17.21
C GLU A 422 1.70 9.53 17.63
N VAL A 423 0.99 8.95 16.67
CA VAL A 423 -0.34 8.36 16.82
C VAL A 423 -0.28 6.84 16.84
N GLY A 424 0.66 6.24 16.11
CA GLY A 424 0.83 4.79 15.96
C GLY A 424 0.79 4.05 17.30
N ALA A 425 1.54 4.54 18.31
CA ALA A 425 1.57 3.92 19.63
C ALA A 425 0.19 3.83 20.32
N LYS A 426 -0.67 4.83 20.15
CA LYS A 426 -2.02 4.83 20.73
C LYS A 426 -2.95 3.92 19.95
N ALA A 427 -2.88 3.95 18.62
CA ALA A 427 -3.64 3.08 17.73
C ALA A 427 -3.32 1.60 18.00
N ASP A 428 -2.04 1.27 18.10
CA ASP A 428 -1.57 -0.10 18.37
C ASP A 428 -1.96 -0.58 19.77
N ALA A 429 -1.82 0.27 20.79
CA ALA A 429 -2.28 -0.07 22.12
C ALA A 429 -3.81 -0.26 22.14
N ALA A 430 -4.59 0.55 21.42
CA ALA A 430 -6.04 0.41 21.32
C ALA A 430 -6.44 -0.90 20.62
N PHE A 431 -5.74 -1.28 19.55
CA PHE A 431 -5.91 -2.58 18.89
C PHE A 431 -5.57 -3.74 19.84
N LEU A 432 -4.35 -3.76 20.39
CA LEU A 432 -3.85 -4.85 21.22
C LEU A 432 -4.72 -5.04 22.47
N THR A 433 -5.06 -3.98 23.19
CA THR A 433 -5.94 -4.08 24.37
C THR A 433 -7.34 -4.59 24.01
N SER A 434 -7.84 -4.27 22.81
CA SER A 434 -9.15 -4.75 22.36
C SER A 434 -9.17 -6.26 22.10
N VAL A 435 -8.14 -6.81 21.47
CA VAL A 435 -8.12 -8.23 21.04
C VAL A 435 -7.54 -9.18 22.08
N THR A 436 -6.65 -8.71 22.95
CA THR A 436 -5.89 -9.60 23.86
C THR A 436 -6.47 -9.70 25.28
N MET A 437 -7.23 -8.70 25.74
CA MET A 437 -7.72 -8.67 27.13
C MET A 437 -9.03 -9.44 27.35
N GLY A 438 -9.52 -10.13 26.31
CA GLY A 438 -10.60 -11.10 26.43
C GLY A 438 -12.03 -10.53 26.34
N ASN A 439 -12.17 -9.26 26.03
CA ASN A 439 -13.48 -8.59 25.83
C ASN A 439 -14.22 -9.05 24.56
N ARG A 440 -13.50 -9.71 23.63
CA ARG A 440 -14.00 -10.22 22.35
C ARG A 440 -14.90 -9.24 21.55
N PRO A 441 -14.50 -7.97 21.36
CA PRO A 441 -15.27 -7.01 20.56
C PRO A 441 -15.36 -7.41 19.09
N SER A 442 -16.39 -6.91 18.39
CA SER A 442 -16.47 -6.98 16.92
C SER A 442 -15.38 -6.16 16.25
N TRP A 443 -15.10 -6.45 14.98
CA TRP A 443 -14.16 -5.66 14.17
C TRP A 443 -14.52 -4.17 14.14
N GLN A 444 -15.80 -3.83 14.00
CA GLN A 444 -16.27 -2.44 14.08
C GLN A 444 -15.86 -1.76 15.39
N THR A 445 -16.02 -2.45 16.52
CA THR A 445 -15.69 -1.89 17.83
C THR A 445 -14.18 -1.70 17.97
N ILE A 446 -13.38 -2.62 17.42
CA ILE A 446 -11.91 -2.50 17.40
C ILE A 446 -11.50 -1.29 16.56
N ILE A 447 -11.97 -1.20 15.32
CA ILE A 447 -11.62 -0.09 14.41
C ILE A 447 -12.08 1.26 14.97
N ASN A 448 -13.26 1.34 15.58
CA ASN A 448 -13.71 2.59 16.21
C ASN A 448 -12.81 3.02 17.38
N ARG A 449 -12.22 2.08 18.12
CA ARG A 449 -11.27 2.39 19.20
C ARG A 449 -9.92 2.83 18.66
N ILE A 450 -9.44 2.21 17.57
CA ILE A 450 -8.23 2.65 16.87
C ILE A 450 -8.46 4.07 16.35
N HIS A 451 -9.55 4.33 15.62
CA HIS A 451 -9.88 5.66 15.12
C HIS A 451 -10.01 6.70 16.24
N ALA A 452 -10.64 6.36 17.37
CA ALA A 452 -10.69 7.26 18.53
C ALA A 452 -9.31 7.54 19.13
N ALA A 453 -8.37 6.59 19.05
CA ALA A 453 -6.99 6.77 19.45
C ALA A 453 -6.19 7.59 18.43
N GLU A 454 -6.58 7.54 17.15
CA GLU A 454 -6.02 8.34 16.07
C GLU A 454 -6.43 9.81 16.13
N GLY A 455 -7.68 10.08 16.53
CA GLY A 455 -8.23 11.43 16.57
C GLY A 455 -8.34 12.04 15.16
N ASP A 456 -7.93 13.30 15.02
CA ASP A 456 -8.00 14.02 13.74
C ASP A 456 -6.94 13.57 12.73
N MET A 457 -5.96 12.78 13.16
CA MET A 457 -4.87 12.24 12.32
C MET A 457 -5.17 10.82 11.83
N THR A 458 -6.43 10.55 11.50
CA THR A 458 -6.84 9.21 11.07
C THR A 458 -6.20 8.79 9.76
N ALA A 459 -5.79 7.53 9.68
CA ALA A 459 -5.02 6.99 8.56
C ALA A 459 -5.89 6.19 7.58
N LEU A 460 -7.22 6.36 7.59
CA LEU A 460 -8.18 5.49 6.90
C LEU A 460 -8.01 4.01 7.28
N THR A 461 -7.87 3.75 8.58
CA THR A 461 -7.61 2.40 9.10
C THR A 461 -8.82 1.50 8.93
N HIS A 462 -8.62 0.34 8.31
CA HIS A 462 -9.68 -0.63 8.07
C HIS A 462 -9.15 -2.08 8.10
N VAL A 463 -10.08 -3.02 8.20
CA VAL A 463 -9.82 -4.47 8.15
C VAL A 463 -10.20 -5.03 6.78
N ASN A 464 -9.42 -5.99 6.32
CA ASN A 464 -9.62 -6.77 5.11
C ASN A 464 -9.60 -8.26 5.48
N GLY A 465 -10.29 -9.10 4.71
CA GLY A 465 -10.29 -10.56 4.91
C GLY A 465 -11.37 -11.08 5.85
N ASP A 466 -12.16 -10.18 6.45
CA ASP A 466 -13.18 -10.56 7.43
C ASP A 466 -14.50 -11.04 6.81
N GLU A 467 -14.53 -11.27 5.49
CA GLU A 467 -15.74 -11.68 4.77
C GLU A 467 -16.26 -13.06 5.16
N ASP A 468 -15.42 -13.92 5.71
CA ASP A 468 -15.77 -15.25 6.21
C ASP A 468 -15.76 -15.37 7.73
N ASN A 469 -15.57 -14.25 8.44
CA ASN A 469 -15.56 -14.22 9.89
C ASN A 469 -16.94 -14.45 10.52
N PRO A 470 -16.99 -14.96 11.77
CA PRO A 470 -18.23 -15.19 12.49
C PRO A 470 -18.97 -13.89 12.80
N THR A 471 -20.30 -13.96 12.87
CA THR A 471 -21.18 -12.83 13.22
C THR A 471 -21.49 -12.75 14.73
N ALA A 472 -20.83 -13.58 15.52
CA ALA A 472 -20.88 -13.63 16.97
C ALA A 472 -19.49 -14.03 17.53
N PRO A 473 -19.14 -13.59 18.76
CA PRO A 473 -17.81 -13.79 19.36
C PRO A 473 -17.55 -15.18 19.95
#